data_AF-A0A9W7MV42-F1
#
_entry.id   AF-A0A9W7MV42-F1
#
_cell.length_a   1.000
_cell.length_b   1.000
_cell.length_c   1.000
_cell.angle_alpha   90.00
_cell.angle_beta   90.00
_cell.angle_gamma   90.00
#
_symmetry.space_group_name_H-M   'P 1'
#
loop_
_entity.id
_entity.type
_entity.pdbx_description
1 polymer ?
#
loop_
_entity_poly.entity_id
_entity_poly.type
_entity_poly.pdbx_seq_one_letter_code
_entity_poly.pdbx_strand_id
1 'polypeptide(L)'
;MTNISVTALPEDLLAKILMHTLSNFITDFVNGQLCYKAFHNASNGDRIFKNVSMEKFNFILWCPRERIFQKRCIAAKNAEALYRKGRVNLFSRRKSESSLCCLKKATEEDHVEEIYAYGIILICLEGDTRKQGLQIMSALILVNSSKQGSITIANCRSKIERFFSNMWVNFALNEPK
;
A
#
# COMPACT_ATOMS: atom_id res chain seq x y z
N MET A 1 -24.34 16.72 28.72
CA MET A 1 -23.36 16.10 27.79
C MET A 1 -22.57 15.07 28.57
N THR A 2 -22.80 13.79 28.33
CA THR A 2 -22.01 12.70 28.92
C THR A 2 -20.62 12.70 28.28
N ASN A 3 -19.60 13.08 29.05
CA ASN A 3 -18.20 12.93 28.65
C ASN A 3 -17.90 11.42 28.59
N ILE A 4 -18.03 10.83 27.41
CA ILE A 4 -17.56 9.46 27.18
C ILE A 4 -16.04 9.51 27.26
N SER A 5 -15.49 9.07 28.38
CA SER A 5 -14.05 8.90 28.52
C SER A 5 -13.58 7.89 27.47
N VAL A 6 -12.53 8.23 26.73
CA VAL A 6 -11.87 7.33 25.77
C VAL A 6 -11.46 6.00 26.44
N THR A 7 -11.30 6.00 27.77
CA THR A 7 -11.01 4.82 28.59
C THR A 7 -12.15 3.82 28.69
N ALA A 8 -13.38 4.20 28.35
CA ALA A 8 -14.56 3.34 28.42
C ALA A 8 -14.87 2.64 27.08
N LEU A 9 -14.08 2.92 26.03
CA LEU A 9 -14.29 2.32 24.71
C LEU A 9 -13.76 0.88 24.65
N PRO A 10 -14.52 -0.05 24.05
CA PRO A 10 -14.03 -1.38 23.67
C PRO A 10 -12.75 -1.32 22.82
N GLU A 11 -11.88 -2.31 22.99
CA GLU A 11 -10.58 -2.40 22.31
C GLU A 11 -10.71 -2.35 20.78
N ASP A 12 -11.75 -2.99 20.21
CA ASP A 12 -12.00 -2.96 18.77
C ASP A 12 -12.33 -1.55 18.24
N LEU A 13 -13.04 -0.72 19.03
CA LEU A 13 -13.33 0.66 18.66
C LEU A 13 -12.08 1.54 18.76
N LEU A 14 -11.25 1.33 19.79
CA LEU A 14 -9.95 1.97 19.91
C LEU A 14 -9.03 1.61 18.74
N ALA A 15 -8.98 0.34 18.34
CA ALA A 15 -8.21 -0.11 17.18
C ALA A 15 -8.70 0.53 15.87
N LYS A 16 -10.02 0.67 15.68
CA LYS A 16 -10.58 1.38 14.50
C LYS A 16 -10.20 2.86 14.47
N ILE A 17 -10.29 3.54 15.60
CA ILE A 17 -9.87 4.94 15.72
C ILE A 17 -8.37 5.06 15.40
N LEU A 18 -7.54 4.18 15.96
CA LEU A 18 -6.10 4.15 15.65
C LEU A 18 -5.82 3.90 14.18
N MET A 19 -6.50 2.94 13.56
CA MET A 19 -6.36 2.66 12.12
C MET A 19 -6.73 3.90 11.29
N HIS A 20 -7.82 4.58 11.63
CA HIS A 20 -8.22 5.79 10.92
C HIS A 20 -7.21 6.94 11.12
N THR A 21 -6.74 7.18 12.35
CA THR A 21 -5.71 8.19 12.62
C THR A 21 -4.40 7.86 11.90
N LEU A 22 -4.00 6.59 11.92
CA LEU A 22 -2.85 6.08 11.17
C LEU A 22 -2.98 6.27 9.67
N SER A 23 -4.16 6.08 9.09
CA SER A 23 -4.36 6.29 7.65
C SER A 23 -4.27 7.75 7.23
N ASN A 24 -4.32 8.70 8.18
CA ASN A 24 -4.33 10.13 7.92
C ASN A 24 -3.04 10.84 8.32
N PHE A 25 -2.50 10.55 9.52
CA PHE A 25 -1.34 11.26 10.08
C PHE A 25 -0.54 10.33 11.02
N ILE A 26 0.64 9.86 10.56
CA ILE A 26 1.54 9.02 11.37
C ILE A 26 1.99 9.75 12.65
N THR A 27 2.15 11.07 12.60
CA THR A 27 2.49 11.89 13.77
C THR A 27 1.43 11.82 14.86
N ASP A 28 0.15 11.87 14.47
CA ASP A 28 -0.97 11.88 15.41
C ASP A 28 -1.15 10.50 16.04
N PHE A 29 -0.83 9.43 15.31
CA PHE A 29 -0.75 8.09 15.87
C PHE A 29 0.34 7.95 16.92
N VAL A 30 1.57 8.41 16.64
CA VAL A 30 2.67 8.35 17.61
C VAL A 30 2.35 9.17 18.86
N ASN A 31 1.76 10.35 18.69
CA ASN A 31 1.29 11.17 19.81
C ASN A 31 0.18 10.45 20.60
N GLY A 32 -0.78 9.82 19.92
CA GLY A 32 -1.82 9.02 20.56
C GLY A 32 -1.30 7.82 21.37
N GLN A 33 -0.24 7.15 20.88
CA GLN A 33 0.44 6.07 21.61
C GLN A 33 1.15 6.57 22.88
N LEU A 34 1.79 7.73 22.81
CA LEU A 34 2.53 8.31 23.93
C LEU A 34 1.59 8.87 25.01
N CYS A 35 0.44 9.40 24.59
CA CYS A 35 -0.52 10.00 25.52
C CYS A 35 -1.37 8.97 26.28
N TYR A 36 -1.47 7.71 25.83
CA TYR A 36 -2.47 6.80 26.40
C TYR A 36 -2.11 5.31 26.39
N LYS A 37 -2.15 4.68 27.57
CA LYS A 37 -1.75 3.27 27.80
C LYS A 37 -2.62 2.25 27.05
N ALA A 38 -3.93 2.49 26.93
CA ALA A 38 -4.78 1.55 26.18
C ALA A 38 -4.55 1.65 24.66
N PHE A 39 -4.21 2.84 24.14
CA PHE A 39 -3.78 2.99 22.75
C PHE A 39 -2.42 2.35 22.53
N HIS A 40 -1.48 2.50 23.47
CA HIS A 40 -0.21 1.79 23.43
C HIS A 40 -0.41 0.27 23.34
N ASN A 41 -1.25 -0.30 24.21
CA ASN A 41 -1.54 -1.74 24.23
C ASN A 41 -2.23 -2.21 22.95
N ALA A 42 -3.29 -1.52 22.50
CA ALA A 42 -4.00 -1.85 21.26
C ALA A 42 -3.07 -1.76 20.04
N SER A 43 -2.11 -0.84 20.05
CA SER A 43 -1.15 -0.63 18.96
C SER A 43 -0.04 -1.67 18.84
N ASN A 44 0.10 -2.57 19.82
CA ASN A 44 1.06 -3.66 19.78
C ASN A 44 0.55 -4.88 18.98
N GLY A 45 -0.73 -4.92 18.63
CA GLY A 45 -1.27 -5.97 17.77
C GLY A 45 -0.92 -5.76 16.29
N ASP A 46 -0.33 -6.78 15.65
CA ASP A 46 -0.02 -6.77 14.21
C ASP A 46 -1.25 -6.57 13.32
N ARG A 47 -2.46 -6.82 13.85
CA ARG A 47 -3.73 -6.66 13.14
C ARG A 47 -3.97 -5.23 12.64
N ILE A 48 -3.51 -4.22 13.37
CA ILE A 48 -3.65 -2.81 12.97
C ILE A 48 -2.78 -2.54 11.75
N PHE A 49 -1.52 -2.97 11.78
CA PHE A 49 -0.58 -2.78 10.67
C PHE A 49 -0.94 -3.61 9.44
N LYS A 50 -1.62 -4.75 9.62
CA LYS A 50 -2.14 -5.55 8.51
C LYS A 50 -3.26 -4.83 7.75
N ASN A 51 -4.16 -4.13 8.44
CA ASN A 51 -5.41 -3.60 7.86
C ASN A 51 -5.42 -2.09 7.63
N VAL A 52 -4.37 -1.37 8.05
CA VAL A 52 -4.29 0.08 7.87
C VAL A 52 -4.21 0.43 6.38
N SER A 53 -5.01 1.42 5.95
CA SER A 53 -4.91 1.93 4.59
C SER A 53 -3.74 2.88 4.50
N MET A 54 -2.96 2.75 3.44
CA MET A 54 -1.84 3.62 3.17
C MET A 54 -2.15 4.69 2.11
N GLU A 55 -3.36 4.73 1.53
CA GLU A 55 -3.72 5.54 0.37
C GLU A 55 -3.23 7.01 0.44
N LYS A 56 -3.34 7.64 1.61
CA LYS A 56 -2.97 9.05 1.83
C LYS A 56 -1.48 9.30 2.01
N PHE A 57 -0.67 8.26 2.18
CA PHE A 57 0.78 8.39 2.30
C PHE A 57 1.44 8.58 0.95
N ASN A 58 2.40 9.51 0.93
CA ASN A 58 3.33 9.66 -0.18
C ASN A 58 3.98 8.32 -0.50
N PHE A 59 4.11 8.05 -1.79
CA PHE A 59 4.67 6.79 -2.24
C PHE A 59 6.16 6.66 -1.90
N ILE A 60 6.91 7.77 -2.04
CA ILE A 60 8.28 7.89 -1.57
C ILE A 60 8.20 8.41 -0.13
N LEU A 61 8.66 7.60 0.81
CA LEU A 61 8.66 7.92 2.24
C LEU A 61 9.95 8.66 2.58
N TRP A 62 9.89 9.98 2.57
CA TRP A 62 11.03 10.85 2.86
C TRP A 62 11.36 10.84 4.35
N CYS A 63 10.34 10.74 5.21
CA CYS A 63 10.50 10.85 6.65
C CYS A 63 10.92 9.52 7.30
N PRO A 64 11.84 9.51 8.30
CA PRO A 64 12.22 8.30 9.02
C PRO A 64 11.05 7.57 9.70
N ARG A 65 10.07 8.33 10.22
CA ARG A 65 8.89 7.77 10.90
C ARG A 65 7.99 6.99 9.94
N GLU A 66 7.81 7.51 8.73
CA GLU A 66 7.07 6.84 7.66
C GLU A 66 7.73 5.52 7.26
N ARG A 67 9.07 5.50 7.18
CA ARG A 67 9.83 4.28 6.90
C ARG A 67 9.69 3.22 8.00
N ILE A 68 9.66 3.62 9.27
CA ILE A 68 9.43 2.70 10.40
C ILE A 68 8.01 2.15 10.34
N PHE A 69 7.00 2.99 10.09
CA PHE A 69 5.62 2.58 9.92
C PHE A 69 5.47 1.56 8.79
N GLN A 70 6.01 1.85 7.61
CA GLN A 70 5.98 0.93 6.47
C GLN A 70 6.63 -0.42 6.78
N LYS A 71 7.76 -0.44 7.51
CA LYS A 71 8.40 -1.70 7.92
C LYS A 71 7.48 -2.57 8.79
N ARG A 72 6.71 -1.95 9.70
CA ARG A 72 5.72 -2.67 10.51
C ARG A 72 4.57 -3.21 9.66
N CYS A 73 4.05 -2.43 8.71
CA CYS A 73 3.02 -2.90 7.77
C CYS A 73 3.51 -4.06 6.90
N ILE A 74 4.75 -4.00 6.42
CA ILE A 74 5.37 -5.11 5.66
C ILE A 74 5.49 -6.37 6.53
N ALA A 75 5.96 -6.23 7.78
CA ALA A 75 6.08 -7.35 8.71
C ALA A 75 4.71 -8.00 9.00
N ALA A 76 3.66 -7.19 9.08
CA ALA A 76 2.27 -7.62 9.26
C ALA A 76 1.60 -8.15 7.96
N LYS A 77 2.33 -8.21 6.83
CA LYS A 77 1.84 -8.64 5.50
C LYS A 77 0.68 -7.80 4.95
N ASN A 78 0.68 -6.49 5.21
CA ASN A 78 -0.27 -5.57 4.58
C ASN A 78 -0.06 -5.51 3.05
N ALA A 79 -1.13 -5.71 2.28
CA ALA A 79 -1.09 -5.75 0.83
C ALA A 79 -0.59 -4.44 0.21
N GLU A 80 -1.11 -3.29 0.64
CA GLU A 80 -0.70 -1.98 0.14
C GLU A 80 0.80 -1.70 0.40
N ALA A 81 1.31 -2.09 1.57
CA ALA A 81 2.71 -1.89 1.96
C ALA A 81 3.66 -2.77 1.15
N LEU A 82 3.30 -4.04 0.93
CA LEU A 82 4.05 -4.98 0.10
C LEU A 82 4.08 -4.51 -1.37
N TYR A 83 2.94 -4.06 -1.87
CA TYR A 83 2.80 -3.49 -3.21
C TYR A 83 3.70 -2.25 -3.38
N ARG A 84 3.65 -1.30 -2.44
CA ARG A 84 4.53 -0.12 -2.44
C ARG A 84 6.01 -0.50 -2.43
N LYS A 85 6.41 -1.44 -1.57
CA LYS A 85 7.80 -1.92 -1.47
C LYS A 85 8.28 -2.57 -2.78
N GLY A 86 7.47 -3.47 -3.35
CA GLY A 86 7.79 -4.16 -4.59
C GLY A 86 8.03 -3.19 -5.75
N ARG A 87 7.17 -2.17 -5.85
CA ARG A 87 7.28 -1.11 -6.85
C ARG A 87 8.51 -0.23 -6.66
N VAL A 88 8.80 0.27 -5.46
CA VAL A 88 10.01 1.08 -5.21
C VAL A 88 11.27 0.30 -5.60
N ASN A 89 11.35 -0.97 -5.20
CA ASN A 89 12.52 -1.80 -5.49
C ASN A 89 12.69 -2.05 -7.00
N LEU A 90 11.60 -2.22 -7.75
CA LEU A 90 11.63 -2.42 -9.20
C LEU A 90 12.23 -1.23 -9.96
N PHE A 91 11.91 0.00 -9.53
CA PHE A 91 12.39 1.23 -10.15
C PHE A 91 13.66 1.80 -9.50
N SER A 92 14.15 1.16 -8.43
CA SER A 92 15.44 1.50 -7.83
C SER A 92 16.59 0.95 -8.67
N ARG A 93 17.78 1.59 -8.62
CA ARG A 93 19.01 1.10 -9.29
C ARG A 93 19.41 -0.34 -8.90
N ARG A 94 18.83 -0.90 -7.83
CA ARG A 94 19.05 -2.28 -7.38
C ARG A 94 17.83 -3.13 -7.72
N LYS A 95 17.65 -3.44 -9.01
CA LYS A 95 16.74 -4.51 -9.42
C LYS A 95 17.14 -5.78 -8.65
N SER A 96 16.25 -6.25 -7.80
CA SER A 96 16.44 -7.48 -7.03
C SER A 96 15.28 -8.42 -7.35
N GLU A 97 15.54 -9.71 -7.54
CA GLU A 97 14.50 -10.76 -7.68
C GLU A 97 13.47 -10.71 -6.53
N SER A 98 13.87 -10.15 -5.38
CA SER A 98 12.97 -9.90 -4.24
C SER A 98 11.82 -8.92 -4.57
N SER A 99 11.97 -8.06 -5.57
CA SER A 99 10.95 -7.05 -5.96
C SER A 99 9.72 -7.69 -6.58
N LEU A 100 9.91 -8.60 -7.54
CA LEU A 100 8.84 -9.36 -8.17
C LEU A 100 8.15 -10.31 -7.19
N CYS A 101 8.90 -10.90 -6.25
CA CYS A 101 8.34 -11.72 -5.18
C CYS A 101 7.41 -10.89 -4.26
N CYS A 102 7.79 -9.67 -3.89
CA CYS A 102 6.92 -8.79 -3.11
C CYS A 102 5.65 -8.38 -3.86
N LEU A 103 5.77 -8.07 -5.16
CA LEU A 103 4.60 -7.72 -5.99
C LEU A 103 3.64 -8.89 -6.13
N LYS A 104 4.17 -10.10 -6.37
CA LYS A 104 3.36 -11.32 -6.46
C LYS A 104 2.62 -11.61 -5.15
N LYS A 105 3.27 -11.43 -4.00
CA LYS A 105 2.60 -11.59 -2.70
C LYS A 105 1.47 -10.58 -2.48
N ALA A 106 1.61 -9.36 -3.01
CA ALA A 106 0.57 -8.35 -2.89
C ALA A 106 -0.72 -8.73 -3.66
N THR A 107 -0.63 -9.64 -4.64
CA THR A 107 -1.80 -10.13 -5.37
C THR A 107 -2.53 -11.28 -4.66
N GLU A 108 -1.99 -11.82 -3.55
CA GLU A 108 -2.58 -12.98 -2.85
C GLU A 108 -3.90 -12.65 -2.14
N GLU A 109 -4.21 -11.36 -1.91
CA GLU A 109 -5.49 -10.92 -1.33
C GLU A 109 -6.56 -10.58 -2.40
N ASP A 110 -6.33 -10.95 -3.67
CA ASP A 110 -7.26 -10.76 -4.81
C ASP A 110 -7.73 -9.31 -5.05
N HIS A 111 -6.95 -8.32 -4.58
CA HIS A 111 -7.24 -6.93 -4.87
C HIS A 111 -6.95 -6.63 -6.36
N VAL A 112 -7.99 -6.19 -7.08
CA VAL A 112 -7.95 -5.95 -8.53
C VAL A 112 -6.86 -4.96 -8.94
N GLU A 113 -6.58 -3.95 -8.11
CA GLU A 113 -5.57 -2.93 -8.39
C GLU A 113 -4.15 -3.52 -8.36
N GLU A 114 -3.84 -4.34 -7.37
CA GLU A 114 -2.57 -5.01 -7.18
C GLU A 114 -2.31 -6.01 -8.32
N ILE A 115 -3.33 -6.79 -8.69
CA ILE A 115 -3.26 -7.72 -9.83
C ILE A 115 -3.02 -6.96 -11.13
N TYR A 116 -3.81 -5.90 -11.39
CA TYR A 116 -3.68 -5.08 -12.59
C TYR A 116 -2.27 -4.49 -12.69
N ALA A 117 -1.76 -3.93 -11.60
CA ALA A 117 -0.43 -3.35 -11.56
C ALA A 117 0.69 -4.36 -11.77
N TYR A 118 0.59 -5.52 -11.14
CA TYR A 118 1.55 -6.61 -11.33
C TYR A 118 1.56 -7.09 -12.78
N GLY A 119 0.38 -7.24 -13.40
CA GLY A 119 0.23 -7.58 -14.81
C GLY A 119 0.91 -6.56 -15.74
N ILE A 120 0.66 -5.26 -15.55
CA ILE A 120 1.32 -4.19 -16.32
C ILE A 120 2.84 -4.23 -16.13
N ILE A 121 3.32 -4.38 -14.89
CA ILE A 121 4.76 -4.48 -14.60
C ILE A 121 5.39 -5.66 -15.36
N LEU A 122 4.78 -6.83 -15.31
CA LEU A 122 5.27 -8.01 -16.02
C LEU A 122 5.25 -7.82 -17.55
N ILE A 123 4.24 -7.15 -18.10
CA ILE A 123 4.19 -6.81 -19.54
C ILE A 123 5.34 -5.91 -19.95
N CYS A 124 5.69 -4.94 -19.10
CA CYS A 124 6.82 -4.03 -19.33
C CYS A 124 8.18 -4.74 -19.19
N LEU A 125 8.23 -5.94 -18.62
CA LEU A 125 9.44 -6.77 -18.56
C LEU A 125 9.49 -7.68 -19.79
N GLU A 126 10.61 -7.68 -20.51
CA GLU A 126 10.78 -8.44 -21.75
C GLU A 126 10.86 -9.96 -21.53
N GLY A 127 10.72 -10.75 -22.60
CA GLY A 127 10.83 -12.22 -22.54
C GLY A 127 9.59 -12.92 -21.98
N ASP A 128 9.79 -14.03 -21.25
CA ASP A 128 8.72 -14.89 -20.73
C ASP A 128 7.82 -14.19 -19.70
N THR A 129 8.36 -13.20 -18.97
CA THR A 129 7.59 -12.39 -18.02
C THR A 129 6.49 -11.59 -18.72
N ARG A 130 6.74 -11.12 -19.95
CA ARG A 130 5.73 -10.40 -20.73
C ARG A 130 4.52 -11.27 -21.00
N LYS A 131 4.75 -12.54 -21.36
CA LYS A 131 3.69 -13.50 -21.64
C LYS A 131 2.86 -13.79 -20.39
N GLN A 132 3.51 -13.95 -19.24
CA GLN A 132 2.82 -14.10 -17.95
C GLN A 132 1.97 -12.86 -17.61
N GLY A 133 2.53 -11.66 -17.81
CA GLY A 133 1.80 -10.41 -17.60
C GLY A 133 0.56 -10.30 -18.48
N LEU A 134 0.67 -10.65 -19.77
CA LEU A 134 -0.48 -10.68 -20.69
C LEU A 134 -1.55 -11.67 -20.24
N GLN A 135 -1.16 -12.87 -19.79
CA GLN A 135 -2.11 -13.87 -19.28
C GLN A 135 -2.88 -13.37 -18.05
N ILE A 136 -2.18 -12.76 -17.09
CA ILE A 136 -2.80 -12.17 -15.90
C ILE A 136 -3.79 -11.07 -16.30
N MET A 137 -3.41 -10.18 -17.21
CA MET A 137 -4.27 -9.10 -17.67
C MET A 137 -5.51 -9.62 -18.42
N SER A 138 -5.34 -10.62 -19.29
CA SER A 138 -6.46 -11.25 -20.00
C SER A 138 -7.45 -11.90 -19.03
N ALA A 139 -6.95 -12.66 -18.04
CA ALA A 139 -7.80 -13.26 -17.02
C ALA A 139 -8.54 -12.20 -16.19
N LEU A 140 -7.83 -11.15 -15.77
CA LEU A 140 -8.42 -10.07 -14.99
C LEU A 140 -9.52 -9.32 -15.75
N ILE A 141 -9.29 -9.01 -17.03
CA ILE A 141 -10.28 -8.35 -17.91
C ILE A 141 -11.49 -9.26 -18.13
N LEU A 142 -11.28 -10.56 -18.32
CA LEU A 142 -12.36 -11.53 -18.50
C LEU A 142 -13.29 -11.57 -17.28
N VAL A 143 -12.71 -11.68 -16.08
CA VAL A 143 -13.45 -11.68 -14.81
C VAL A 143 -14.15 -10.34 -14.54
N ASN A 144 -13.60 -9.23 -15.06
CA ASN A 144 -14.14 -7.89 -14.93
C ASN A 144 -14.88 -7.39 -16.19
N SER A 145 -15.43 -8.28 -17.00
CA SER A 145 -16.13 -7.95 -18.26
C SER A 145 -17.49 -7.24 -18.09
N SER A 146 -18.01 -7.19 -16.86
CA SER A 146 -19.23 -6.43 -16.55
C SER A 146 -19.02 -4.92 -16.66
N LYS A 147 -20.10 -4.15 -16.76
CA LYS A 147 -20.04 -2.67 -16.76
C LYS A 147 -19.32 -2.13 -15.52
N GLN A 148 -19.58 -2.72 -14.36
CA GLN A 148 -18.92 -2.34 -13.10
C GLN A 148 -17.44 -2.75 -13.08
N GLY A 149 -17.11 -3.95 -13.57
CA GLY A 149 -15.72 -4.40 -13.68
C GLY A 149 -14.88 -3.53 -14.61
N SER A 150 -15.45 -3.09 -15.73
CA SER A 150 -14.80 -2.17 -16.67
C SER A 150 -14.46 -0.82 -16.01
N ILE A 151 -15.37 -0.28 -15.18
CA ILE A 151 -15.11 0.94 -14.38
C ILE A 151 -13.95 0.69 -13.39
N THR A 152 -13.93 -0.46 -12.72
CA THR A 152 -12.84 -0.83 -11.81
C THR A 152 -11.49 -0.85 -12.53
N ILE A 153 -11.41 -1.49 -13.70
CA ILE A 153 -10.17 -1.54 -14.51
C ILE A 153 -9.75 -0.14 -14.98
N ALA A 154 -10.69 0.71 -15.40
CA ALA A 154 -10.41 2.09 -15.76
C ALA A 154 -9.86 2.92 -14.59
N ASN A 155 -10.36 2.69 -13.38
CA ASN A 155 -9.85 3.31 -12.16
C ASN A 155 -8.42 2.82 -11.85
N CYS A 156 -8.15 1.51 -11.97
CA CYS A 156 -6.81 0.96 -11.80
C CYS A 156 -5.82 1.62 -12.78
N ARG A 157 -6.20 1.74 -14.05
CA ARG A 157 -5.40 2.43 -15.07
C ARG A 157 -5.08 3.87 -14.66
N SER A 158 -6.10 4.66 -14.30
CA SER A 158 -5.93 6.05 -13.87
C SER A 158 -4.99 6.19 -12.66
N LYS A 159 -5.11 5.29 -11.67
CA LYS A 159 -4.24 5.30 -10.48
C LYS A 159 -2.79 5.00 -10.84
N ILE A 160 -2.55 4.04 -11.73
CA ILE A 160 -1.20 3.69 -12.20
C ILE A 160 -0.59 4.80 -13.07
N GLU A 161 -1.35 5.41 -13.96
CA GLU A 161 -0.89 6.53 -14.79
C GLU A 161 -0.48 7.72 -13.92
N ARG A 162 -1.35 8.16 -13.00
CA ARG A 162 -1.03 9.21 -12.02
C ARG A 162 0.24 8.91 -11.25
N PHE A 163 0.43 7.65 -10.89
CA PHE A 163 1.63 7.22 -10.20
C PHE A 163 2.89 7.34 -11.06
N PHE A 164 2.88 6.83 -12.28
CA PHE A 164 4.04 6.91 -13.16
C PHE A 164 4.41 8.37 -13.41
N SER A 165 3.43 9.24 -13.66
CA SER A 165 3.65 10.69 -13.79
C SER A 165 4.37 11.27 -12.57
N ASN A 166 3.94 10.91 -11.35
CA ASN A 166 4.59 11.38 -10.13
C ASN A 166 6.02 10.80 -9.95
N MET A 167 6.32 9.62 -10.47
CA MET A 167 7.65 9.04 -10.40
C MET A 167 8.63 9.77 -11.32
N TRP A 168 8.23 10.06 -12.57
CA TRP A 168 9.06 10.77 -13.54
C TRP A 168 9.34 12.21 -13.15
N VAL A 169 8.35 12.93 -12.61
CA VAL A 169 8.54 14.30 -12.08
C VAL A 169 9.57 14.31 -10.96
N ASN A 170 9.54 13.34 -10.06
CA ASN A 170 10.49 13.27 -8.95
C ASN A 170 11.88 12.73 -9.37
N PHE A 171 11.98 11.92 -10.42
CA PHE A 171 13.29 11.50 -10.96
C PHE A 171 14.03 12.69 -11.59
N ALA A 172 13.31 13.53 -12.36
CA ALA A 172 13.87 14.74 -12.97
C ALA A 172 14.28 15.81 -11.93
N LEU A 173 13.64 15.84 -10.75
CA LEU A 173 14.01 16.74 -9.65
C LEU A 173 15.24 16.28 -8.84
N ASN A 174 15.73 15.05 -9.06
CA ASN A 174 16.85 14.45 -8.32
C ASN A 174 18.14 14.35 -9.14
N GLU A 175 18.25 15.02 -10.28
CA GLU A 175 19.55 15.18 -10.94
C GLU A 175 20.43 16.15 -10.12
N PRO A 176 21.61 15.72 -9.63
CA PRO A 176 22.56 16.64 -9.02
C PRO A 176 23.14 17.55 -10.11
N LYS A 177 23.21 18.85 -9.82
CA LYS A 177 24.06 19.80 -10.55
C LYS A 177 25.54 19.47 -10.38
#